data_AF-A0A7Y2DE11-F1
#
_entry.id   AF-A0A7Y2DE11-F1
#
_cell.length_a   1.000
_cell.length_b   1.000
_cell.length_c   1.000
_cell.angle_alpha   90.00
_cell.angle_beta   90.00
_cell.angle_gamma   90.00
#
_symmetry.space_group_name_H-M   'P 1'
#
loop_
_entity.id
_entity.type
_entity.pdbx_description
1 polymer ?
#
loop_
_entity_poly.entity_id
_entity_poly.type
_entity_poly.pdbx_seq_one_letter_code
_entity_poly.pdbx_strand_id
1 'polypeptide(L)'
;ATTQGAIQLGFDAKEAQELAMHTCSGAAILLIESQSHPEAEIDKVTTPKGCTIQGLNEMEHQGLSSSLIQGIVASYDKISRIMEGQL
;
A
#
# COMPACT_ATOMS: atom_id res chain seq x y z
N ALA A 1 -4.53 7.03 2.49
CA ALA A 1 -5.46 6.59 1.43
C ALA A 1 -6.50 5.61 1.96
N THR A 2 -6.10 4.49 2.55
CA THR A 2 -6.99 3.42 3.05
C THR A 2 -8.11 3.92 3.98
N THR A 3 -7.79 4.73 5.00
CA THR A 3 -8.80 5.36 5.88
C THR A 3 -9.81 6.21 5.13
N GLN A 4 -9.36 6.98 4.13
CA GLN A 4 -10.26 7.84 3.33
C GLN A 4 -11.19 7.00 2.46
N GLY A 5 -10.68 5.89 1.90
CA GLY A 5 -11.50 4.91 1.18
C GLY A 5 -12.60 4.31 2.07
N ALA A 6 -12.28 3.97 3.32
CA ALA A 6 -13.28 3.47 4.27
C ALA A 6 -14.32 4.55 4.64
N ILE A 7 -13.90 5.80 4.87
CA ILE A 7 -14.85 6.91 5.12
C ILE A 7 -15.81 7.09 3.94
N GLN A 8 -15.31 6.99 2.70
CA GLN A 8 -16.16 7.05 1.50
C GLN A 8 -17.20 5.92 1.44
N LEU A 9 -16.93 4.78 2.09
CA LEU A 9 -17.84 3.65 2.22
C LEU A 9 -18.80 3.76 3.42
N GLY A 10 -18.72 4.86 4.19
CA GLY A 10 -19.64 5.17 5.30
C GLY A 10 -19.11 4.86 6.70
N PHE A 11 -17.84 4.49 6.85
CA PHE A 11 -17.23 4.27 8.16
C PHE A 11 -16.94 5.60 8.88
N ASP A 12 -17.12 5.61 10.20
CA ASP A 12 -16.65 6.71 11.05
C ASP A 12 -15.13 6.83 10.99
N ALA A 13 -14.61 8.06 11.07
CA ALA A 13 -13.18 8.33 10.87
C ALA A 13 -12.27 7.53 11.83
N LYS A 14 -12.70 7.36 13.08
CA LYS A 14 -11.95 6.59 14.09
C LYS A 14 -11.89 5.10 13.71
N GLU A 15 -13.04 4.52 13.36
CA GLU A 15 -13.13 3.11 12.96
C GLU A 15 -12.35 2.86 11.67
N ALA A 16 -12.51 3.73 10.67
CA ALA A 16 -11.76 3.69 9.42
C ALA A 16 -10.24 3.73 9.63
N GLN A 17 -9.78 4.49 10.63
CA GLN A 17 -8.36 4.55 11.01
C GLN A 17 -7.91 3.24 11.67
N GLU A 18 -8.68 2.73 12.62
CA GLU A 18 -8.38 1.47 13.32
C GLU A 18 -8.30 0.29 12.35
N LEU A 19 -9.28 0.15 11.44
CA LEU A 19 -9.29 -0.86 10.39
C LEU A 19 -8.04 -0.76 9.51
N ALA A 20 -7.73 0.44 9.02
CA ALA A 20 -6.56 0.65 8.17
C ALA A 20 -5.24 0.27 8.87
N MET A 21 -5.08 0.63 10.15
CA MET A 21 -3.89 0.28 10.92
C MET A 21 -3.75 -1.24 11.11
N HIS A 22 -4.83 -1.93 11.46
CA HIS A 22 -4.81 -3.38 11.65
C HIS A 22 -4.59 -4.13 10.34
N THR A 23 -5.20 -3.69 9.23
CA THR A 23 -4.96 -4.28 7.90
C THR A 23 -3.49 -4.17 7.50
N CYS A 24 -2.88 -2.99 7.63
CA CYS A 24 -1.47 -2.79 7.29
C CYS A 24 -0.55 -3.60 8.21
N SER A 25 -0.80 -3.60 9.52
CA SER A 25 -0.02 -4.37 10.49
C SER A 25 -0.09 -5.88 10.21
N GLY A 26 -1.29 -6.41 9.99
CA GLY A 26 -1.51 -7.82 9.68
C GLY A 26 -0.81 -8.24 8.38
N ALA A 27 -0.88 -7.42 7.33
CA ALA A 27 -0.18 -7.70 6.07
C ALA A 27 1.34 -7.73 6.25
N ALA A 28 1.91 -6.79 7.02
CA ALA A 28 3.34 -6.76 7.30
C ALA A 28 3.79 -7.99 8.13
N ILE A 29 3.05 -8.31 9.19
CA ILE A 29 3.31 -9.49 10.03
C ILE A 29 3.24 -10.76 9.19
N LEU A 30 2.21 -10.91 8.36
CA LEU A 30 2.03 -12.07 7.49
C LEU A 30 3.24 -12.29 6.58
N LEU A 31 3.78 -11.24 5.96
CA LEU A 31 4.96 -11.35 5.10
C LEU A 31 6.24 -11.69 5.88
N ILE A 32 6.42 -11.08 7.05
CA ILE A 32 7.59 -11.34 7.91
C ILE A 32 7.57 -12.77 8.44
N GLU A 33 6.41 -13.27 8.89
CA GLU A 33 6.29 -14.61 9.46
C GLU A 33 6.31 -15.70 8.39
N SER A 34 5.64 -15.48 7.26
CA SER A 34 5.57 -16.47 6.18
C SER A 34 6.87 -16.61 5.39
N GLN A 35 7.74 -15.59 5.40
CA GLN A 35 8.94 -15.50 4.55
C GLN A 35 8.64 -15.75 3.06
N SER A 36 7.39 -15.56 2.66
CA SER A 36 6.91 -15.84 1.31
C SER A 36 7.07 -14.62 0.43
N HIS A 37 7.19 -14.86 -0.88
CA HIS A 37 7.20 -13.77 -1.84
C HIS A 37 5.86 -13.02 -1.77
N PRO A 38 5.83 -11.67 -1.74
CA PRO A 38 4.58 -10.91 -1.62
C PRO A 38 3.50 -11.30 -2.63
N GLU A 39 3.89 -11.52 -3.88
CA GLU A 39 2.98 -11.96 -4.95
C GLU A 39 2.27 -13.28 -4.60
N ALA A 40 2.95 -14.22 -3.96
CA ALA A 40 2.35 -15.50 -3.58
C ALA A 40 1.28 -15.33 -2.49
N GLU A 41 1.43 -14.35 -1.60
CA GLU A 41 0.41 -14.03 -0.58
C GLU A 41 -0.75 -13.23 -1.19
N ILE A 42 -0.48 -12.36 -2.16
CA ILE A 42 -1.50 -11.66 -2.94
C ILE A 42 -2.35 -12.65 -3.72
N ASP A 43 -1.75 -13.64 -4.38
CA ASP A 43 -2.45 -14.69 -5.13
C ASP A 43 -3.43 -15.48 -4.26
N LYS A 44 -3.07 -15.76 -2.99
CA LYS A 44 -3.94 -16.50 -2.07
C LYS A 44 -5.25 -15.77 -1.75
N VAL A 45 -5.26 -14.44 -1.81
CA VAL A 45 -6.42 -13.60 -1.50
C VAL A 45 -7.08 -13.01 -2.76
N THR A 46 -6.58 -13.38 -3.94
CA THR A 46 -7.01 -12.84 -5.22
C THR A 46 -7.65 -13.93 -6.07
N THR A 47 -8.98 -13.90 -6.15
CA THR A 47 -9.75 -14.89 -6.92
C THR A 47 -10.15 -14.37 -8.30
N PRO A 48 -10.26 -15.24 -9.31
CA PRO A 48 -10.79 -14.85 -10.62
C PRO A 48 -12.20 -14.25 -10.49
N LYS A 49 -12.40 -13.06 -11.09
CA LYS A 49 -13.65 -12.27 -11.00
C LYS A 49 -14.03 -11.81 -9.58
N GLY A 50 -13.09 -11.86 -8.62
CA GLY A 50 -13.30 -11.40 -7.25
C GLY A 50 -13.20 -9.89 -7.07
N CYS A 51 -13.59 -9.40 -5.89
CA CYS A 51 -13.47 -7.97 -5.56
C CYS A 51 -12.02 -7.52 -5.36
N THR A 52 -11.13 -8.39 -4.85
CA THR A 52 -9.71 -8.07 -4.66
C THR A 52 -9.03 -7.71 -5.97
N ILE A 53 -9.17 -8.54 -7.02
CA ILE A 53 -8.53 -8.28 -8.31
C ILE A 53 -9.08 -7.00 -8.97
N GLN A 54 -10.37 -6.71 -8.81
CA GLN A 54 -10.96 -5.47 -9.30
C GLN A 54 -10.36 -4.25 -8.59
N GLY A 55 -10.21 -4.32 -7.26
CA GLY A 55 -9.57 -3.26 -6.47
C GLY A 55 -8.10 -3.05 -6.83
N LEU A 56 -7.32 -4.13 -6.94
CA LEU A 56 -5.91 -4.07 -7.35
C LEU A 56 -5.74 -3.44 -8.73
N ASN A 57 -6.54 -3.86 -9.70
CA ASN A 57 -6.49 -3.31 -11.06
C ASN A 57 -6.82 -1.82 -11.10
N GLU A 58 -7.83 -1.36 -10.34
CA GLU A 58 -8.16 0.06 -10.27
C GLU A 58 -7.02 0.87 -9.62
N MET A 59 -6.44 0.37 -8.53
CA MET A 59 -5.30 1.02 -7.88
C MET A 59 -4.10 1.16 -8.81
N GLU A 60 -3.78 0.11 -9.58
CA GLU A 60 -2.70 0.16 -10.57
C GLU A 60 -3.04 1.06 -11.75
N HIS A 61 -4.29 1.07 -12.22
CA HIS A 61 -4.74 1.99 -13.27
C HIS A 61 -4.60 3.47 -12.85
N GLN A 62 -4.78 3.78 -11.56
CA GLN A 62 -4.54 5.11 -10.98
C GLN A 62 -3.06 5.40 -10.68
N GLY A 63 -2.14 4.47 -10.99
CA GLY A 63 -0.70 4.68 -10.88
C GLY A 63 -0.11 4.43 -9.49
N LEU A 64 -0.74 3.61 -8.64
CA LEU A 64 -0.28 3.34 -7.28
C LEU A 64 1.20 2.92 -7.22
N SER A 65 1.57 1.84 -7.92
CA SER A 65 2.95 1.34 -7.91
C SER A 65 3.97 2.38 -8.38
N SER A 66 3.66 3.10 -9.45
CA SER A 66 4.53 4.17 -9.97
C SER A 66 4.71 5.29 -8.94
N SER A 67 3.63 5.74 -8.31
CA SER A 67 3.68 6.81 -7.30
C SER A 67 4.55 6.44 -6.09
N LEU A 68 4.48 5.19 -5.64
CA LEU A 68 5.30 4.69 -4.52
C LEU A 68 6.78 4.65 -4.89
N ILE A 69 7.11 4.06 -6.04
CA ILE A 69 8.49 3.96 -6.51
C ILE A 69 9.11 5.36 -6.68
N GLN A 70 8.41 6.24 -7.39
CA GLN A 70 8.90 7.61 -7.65
C GLN A 70 9.01 8.42 -6.36
N GLY A 71 8.10 8.24 -5.40
CA GLY A 71 8.17 8.90 -4.10
C GLY A 71 9.41 8.49 -3.29
N ILE A 72 9.74 7.20 -3.29
CA ILE A 72 10.94 6.68 -2.60
C ILE A 72 12.21 7.19 -3.29
N VAL A 73 12.29 7.11 -4.62
CA VAL A 73 13.44 7.59 -5.40
C VAL A 73 13.64 9.09 -5.21
N ALA A 74 12.59 9.90 -5.31
CA ALA A 74 12.68 11.34 -5.11
C ALA A 74 13.16 11.71 -3.69
N SER A 75 12.73 10.94 -2.68
CA SER A 75 13.19 11.11 -1.30
C SER A 75 14.68 10.80 -1.16
N TYR A 76 15.13 9.70 -1.80
CA TYR A 76 16.55 9.31 -1.83
C TYR A 76 17.43 10.34 -2.56
N ASP A 77 16.98 10.85 -3.70
CA ASP A 77 17.72 11.87 -4.46
C ASP A 77 17.85 13.17 -3.65
N LYS A 78 16.79 13.56 -2.94
CA LYS A 78 16.80 14.76 -2.10
C LYS A 78 17.81 14.64 -0.96
N ILE A 79 17.80 13.52 -0.23
CA ILE A 79 18.73 13.35 0.90
C ILE A 79 20.18 13.23 0.42
N SER A 80 20.43 12.58 -0.72
CA SER A 80 21.77 12.46 -1.30
C SER A 80 22.37 13.83 -1.64
N ARG A 81 21.58 14.73 -2.26
CA ARG A 81 22.04 16.10 -2.56
C ARG A 81 22.30 16.94 -1.32
N ILE A 82 21.52 16.74 -0.24
CA ILE A 82 21.78 17.40 1.05
C ILE A 82 23.13 16.93 1.61
N MET A 83 23.42 15.63 1.53
CA MET A 83 24.69 15.07 2.02
C MET A 83 25.90 15.55 1.21
N GLU A 84 25.74 15.76 -0.09
CA GLU A 84 26.79 16.27 -0.98
C GLU A 84 26.99 17.79 -0.91
N GLY A 85 26.16 18.51 -0.13
CA GLY A 85 26.23 19.97 -0.02
C GLY A 85 25.85 20.70 -1.31
N GLN A 86 25.09 20.06 -2.20
CA GLN A 86 24.63 20.60 -3.49
C GLN A 86 23.27 21.32 -3.39
N LEU A 87 22.81 21.61 -2.16
CA LEU A 87 21.54 22.24 -1.83
C LEU A 87 21.68 23.13 -0.60
#